data_AF-A0A495D122-F1
#
_entry.id   AF-A0A495D122-F1
#
_cell.length_a   1.000
_cell.length_b   1.000
_cell.length_c   1.000
_cell.angle_alpha   90.00
_cell.angle_beta   90.00
_cell.angle_gamma   90.00
#
_symmetry.space_group_name_H-M   'P 1'
#
loop_
_entity.id
_entity.type
_entity.pdbx_description
1 polymer ?
#
loop_
_entity_poly.entity_id
_entity_poly.type
_entity_poly.pdbx_seq_one_letter_code
_entity_poly.pdbx_strand_id
1 'polypeptide(L)'
;MTFLTFLVAIGMAVAMAIMLARLFAGPTLYDRVLAANSFGTKTVLFLLVFSALVGRQDAIDIALLYALINFVATIAILKFFRYRSLEIALAQMSLRRALDGDYEK
;
A
#
# COMPACT_ATOMS: atom_id res chain seq x y z
N MET A 1 -3.04 4.35 32.86
CA MET A 1 -3.31 3.81 31.50
C MET A 1 -2.79 4.73 30.40
N THR A 2 -2.97 6.05 30.52
CA THR A 2 -2.52 7.08 29.56
C THR A 2 -1.01 7.10 29.28
N PHE A 3 -0.17 6.88 30.30
CA PHE A 3 1.28 6.81 30.09
C PHE A 3 1.69 5.67 29.15
N LEU A 4 1.09 4.49 29.33
CA LEU A 4 1.34 3.33 28.47
C LEU A 4 0.89 3.59 27.02
N THR A 5 -0.30 4.16 26.81
CA THR A 5 -0.79 4.47 25.46
C THR A 5 0.08 5.53 24.76
N PHE A 6 0.68 6.44 25.52
CA PHE A 6 1.63 7.42 24.97
C PHE A 6 2.93 6.75 24.48
N LEU A 7 3.49 5.81 25.26
CA LEU A 7 4.64 5.01 24.83
C LEU A 7 4.33 4.17 23.57
N VAL A 8 3.14 3.58 23.50
CA VAL A 8 2.67 2.85 22.31
C VAL A 8 2.58 3.78 21.09
N ALA A 9 2.04 5.00 21.26
CA ALA A 9 1.96 5.98 20.18
C ALA A 9 3.33 6.38 19.65
N ILE A 10 4.31 6.60 20.54
CA ILE A 10 5.70 6.88 20.14
C ILE A 10 6.31 5.68 19.39
N GLY A 11 6.15 4.46 19.91
CA GLY A 11 6.64 3.25 19.26
C GLY A 11 6.04 3.06 17.87
N MET A 12 4.76 3.35 17.69
CA MET A 12 4.10 3.35 16.37
C MET A 12 4.66 4.43 15.45
N ALA A 13 4.86 5.65 15.92
CA ALA A 13 5.45 6.72 15.12
C ALA A 13 6.86 6.36 14.63
N VAL A 14 7.68 5.73 15.48
CA VAL A 14 9.01 5.21 15.10
C VAL A 14 8.87 4.10 14.05
N ALA A 15 7.98 3.13 14.27
CA ALA A 15 7.74 2.07 13.29
C ALA A 15 7.26 2.64 11.94
N MET A 16 6.42 3.67 11.95
CA MET A 16 5.96 4.38 10.76
C MET A 16 7.11 5.09 10.04
N ALA A 17 8.01 5.76 10.77
CA ALA A 17 9.19 6.39 10.19
C ALA A 17 10.12 5.38 9.50
N ILE A 18 10.32 4.20 10.10
CA ILE A 18 11.08 3.09 9.48
C ILE A 18 10.41 2.62 8.19
N MET A 19 9.08 2.48 8.18
CA MET A 19 8.35 2.09 6.97
C MET A 19 8.47 3.14 5.86
N LEU A 20 8.43 4.43 6.19
CA LEU A 20 8.67 5.51 5.22
C LEU A 20 10.09 5.44 4.67
N ALA A 21 11.10 5.22 5.51
CA ALA A 21 12.47 5.02 5.05
C ALA A 21 12.57 3.84 4.07
N ARG A 22 11.91 2.71 4.36
CA ARG A 22 11.83 1.55 3.45
C ARG A 22 11.05 1.83 2.16
N LEU A 23 10.02 2.67 2.21
CA LEU A 23 9.24 3.06 1.05
C LEU A 23 10.08 3.84 0.03
N PHE A 24 10.98 4.72 0.49
CA PHE A 24 11.83 5.51 -0.39
C PHE A 24 13.14 4.79 -0.78
N ALA A 25 13.78 4.09 0.17
CA ALA A 25 15.06 3.42 -0.05
C ALA A 25 14.94 1.97 -0.58
N GLY A 26 13.71 1.45 -0.75
CA GLY A 26 13.48 0.08 -1.21
C GLY A 26 14.07 -0.18 -2.61
N PRO A 27 14.86 -1.26 -2.80
CA PRO A 27 15.51 -1.56 -4.08
C PRO A 27 14.52 -2.05 -5.14
N THR A 28 13.49 -2.80 -4.74
CA THR A 28 12.48 -3.33 -5.67
C THR A 28 11.16 -2.58 -5.56
N LEU A 29 10.35 -2.60 -6.62
CA LEU A 29 8.98 -2.08 -6.57
C LEU A 29 8.13 -2.81 -5.51
N TYR A 30 8.34 -4.11 -5.34
CA TYR A 30 7.64 -4.91 -4.34
C TYR A 30 7.97 -4.45 -2.91
N ASP A 31 9.23 -4.14 -2.60
CA ASP A 31 9.61 -3.61 -1.29
C ASP A 31 8.89 -2.30 -0.98
N ARG A 32 8.81 -1.41 -1.99
CA ARG A 32 8.14 -0.11 -1.85
C ARG A 32 6.63 -0.28 -1.67
N VAL A 33 5.98 -1.11 -2.48
CA VAL A 33 4.54 -1.38 -2.36
C VAL A 33 4.21 -2.05 -1.02
N LEU A 34 5.02 -3.02 -0.60
CA LEU A 34 4.87 -3.67 0.70
C LEU A 34 5.06 -2.68 1.86
N ALA A 35 6.04 -1.78 1.73
CA ALA A 35 6.29 -0.74 2.71
C ALA A 35 5.13 0.26 2.80
N ALA A 36 4.55 0.68 1.67
CA ALA A 36 3.37 1.55 1.62
C ALA A 36 2.16 0.90 2.30
N ASN A 37 1.85 -0.36 1.98
CA ASN A 37 0.75 -1.09 2.59
C ASN A 37 0.94 -1.25 4.11
N SER A 38 2.17 -1.60 4.52
CA SER A 38 2.56 -1.74 5.92
C SER A 38 2.60 -0.42 6.69
N PHE A 39 2.77 0.71 6.01
CA PHE A 39 2.62 2.04 6.59
C PHE A 39 1.13 2.35 6.81
N GLY A 40 0.29 2.12 5.80
CA GLY A 40 -1.15 2.36 5.89
C GLY A 40 -1.83 1.56 7.02
N THR A 41 -1.44 0.31 7.24
CA THR A 41 -1.96 -0.48 8.38
C THR A 41 -1.52 0.08 9.74
N LYS A 42 -0.29 0.59 9.85
CA LYS A 42 0.18 1.28 11.07
C LYS A 42 -0.55 2.60 11.30
N THR A 43 -0.89 3.33 10.25
CA THR A 43 -1.71 4.55 10.36
C THR A 43 -3.06 4.25 11.00
N VAL A 44 -3.74 3.18 10.58
CA VAL A 44 -5.03 2.77 11.19
C VAL A 44 -4.87 2.47 12.67
N LEU A 45 -3.86 1.68 13.04
CA LEU A 45 -3.60 1.37 14.44
C LEU A 45 -3.22 2.63 15.25
N PHE A 46 -2.45 3.53 14.66
CA PHE A 46 -2.09 4.80 15.29
C PHE A 46 -3.32 5.68 15.53
N LEU A 47 -4.26 5.74 14.59
CA LEU A 47 -5.53 6.46 14.78
C LEU A 47 -6.36 5.91 15.94
N LEU A 48 -6.39 4.58 16.13
CA LEU A 48 -7.06 3.95 17.26
C LEU A 48 -6.38 4.31 18.60
N VAL A 49 -5.05 4.25 18.65
CA VAL A 49 -4.29 4.66 19.86
C VAL A 49 -4.49 6.15 20.15
N PHE A 50 -4.49 6.98 19.11
CA PHE A 50 -4.72 8.42 19.22
C PHE A 50 -6.14 8.73 19.72
N SER A 51 -7.16 8.04 19.20
CA SER A 51 -8.54 8.13 19.68
C SER A 51 -8.64 7.82 21.18
N ALA A 52 -7.94 6.77 21.64
CA ALA A 52 -7.87 6.41 23.06
C ALA A 52 -7.13 7.46 23.91
N LEU A 53 -6.10 8.12 23.38
CA LEU A 53 -5.36 9.18 24.07
C LEU A 53 -6.19 10.46 24.26
N VAL A 54 -6.99 10.82 23.25
CA VAL A 54 -7.86 12.02 23.28
C VAL A 54 -9.15 11.75 24.07
N GLY A 55 -9.45 10.49 24.38
CA GLY A 55 -10.67 10.10 25.10
C GLY A 55 -11.95 10.21 24.25
N ARG A 56 -11.80 10.26 22.91
CA ARG A 56 -12.90 10.43 21.96
C ARG A 56 -13.01 9.20 21.07
N GLN A 57 -13.89 8.28 21.46
CA GLN A 57 -14.11 7.01 20.75
C GLN A 57 -14.76 7.20 19.37
N ASP A 58 -15.45 8.31 19.13
CA ASP A 58 -16.01 8.66 17.80
C ASP A 58 -14.95 8.67 16.68
N ALA A 59 -13.68 8.88 17.02
CA ALA A 59 -12.57 8.85 16.05
C ALA A 59 -12.25 7.44 15.51
N ILE A 60 -12.86 6.38 16.04
CA ILE A 60 -12.72 5.01 15.53
C ILE A 60 -13.30 4.88 14.12
N ASP A 61 -14.37 5.61 13.80
CA ASP A 61 -14.99 5.61 12.47
C ASP A 61 -14.00 6.12 11.40
N ILE A 62 -13.18 7.11 11.75
CA ILE A 62 -12.11 7.62 10.90
C ILE A 62 -11.05 6.52 10.68
N ALA A 63 -10.66 5.78 11.73
CA ALA A 63 -9.71 4.69 11.59
C ALA A 63 -10.24 3.57 10.67
N LEU A 64 -11.51 3.21 10.81
CA LEU A 64 -12.17 2.23 9.94
C LEU A 64 -12.24 2.70 8.48
N LEU A 65 -12.58 3.97 8.25
CA LEU A 65 -12.57 4.57 6.91
C LEU A 65 -11.16 4.49 6.29
N TYR A 66 -10.12 4.84 7.03
CA TYR A 66 -8.74 4.74 6.55
C TYR A 66 -8.29 3.30 6.30
N ALA A 67 -8.81 2.33 7.06
CA ALA A 67 -8.55 0.91 6.82
C ALA A 67 -9.11 0.46 5.46
N LEU A 68 -10.35 0.86 5.16
CA LEU A 68 -10.99 0.58 3.87
C LEU A 68 -10.25 1.26 2.73
N ILE A 69 -9.86 2.54 2.89
CA ILE A 69 -9.08 3.27 1.89
C ILE A 69 -7.75 2.56 1.62
N ASN A 70 -7.00 2.15 2.65
CA ASN A 70 -5.72 1.45 2.49
C ASN A 70 -5.88 0.11 1.74
N PHE A 71 -6.95 -0.63 2.05
CA PHE A 71 -7.27 -1.89 1.38
C PHE A 71 -7.61 -1.67 -0.10
N VAL A 72 -8.52 -0.74 -0.40
CA VAL A 72 -8.92 -0.41 -1.77
C VAL A 72 -7.75 0.13 -2.58
N ALA A 73 -6.92 1.01 -2.01
CA ALA A 73 -5.74 1.56 -2.66
C ALA A 73 -4.75 0.45 -3.05
N THR A 74 -4.52 -0.52 -2.16
CA THR A 74 -3.63 -1.66 -2.44
C THR A 74 -4.18 -2.51 -3.58
N ILE A 75 -5.47 -2.83 -3.57
CA ILE A 75 -6.12 -3.57 -4.66
C ILE A 75 -6.04 -2.80 -5.97
N ALA A 76 -6.28 -1.49 -5.95
CA ALA A 76 -6.22 -0.64 -7.14
C ALA A 76 -4.83 -0.66 -7.78
N ILE A 77 -3.77 -0.55 -6.97
CA ILE A 77 -2.37 -0.64 -7.43
C ILE A 77 -2.10 -2.00 -8.07
N LEU A 78 -2.47 -3.10 -7.40
CA LEU A 78 -2.26 -4.44 -7.93
C LEU A 78 -3.03 -4.68 -9.24
N LYS A 79 -4.27 -4.19 -9.30
CA LYS A 79 -5.12 -4.27 -10.50
C LYS A 79 -4.47 -3.50 -11.65
N PHE A 80 -3.99 -2.28 -11.41
CA PHE A 80 -3.32 -1.46 -12.41
C PHE A 80 -2.10 -2.17 -13.03
N PHE A 81 -1.22 -2.75 -12.21
CA PHE A 81 -0.05 -3.49 -12.71
C PHE A 81 -0.45 -4.72 -13.53
N ARG A 82 -1.48 -5.45 -13.10
CA ARG A 82 -1.97 -6.63 -13.82
C ARG A 82 -2.49 -6.28 -15.21
N TYR A 83 -3.35 -5.26 -15.34
CA TYR A 83 -3.88 -4.86 -16.65
C TYR A 83 -2.77 -4.40 -17.60
N ARG A 84 -1.82 -3.61 -17.10
CA ARG A 84 -0.68 -3.15 -17.90
C ARG A 84 0.18 -4.30 -18.42
N SER A 85 0.42 -5.34 -17.60
CA SER A 85 1.17 -6.52 -18.03
C SER A 85 0.47 -7.31 -19.14
N LEU A 86 -0.86 -7.39 -19.09
CA LEU A 86 -1.66 -8.11 -20.08
C LEU A 86 -1.67 -7.38 -21.43
N GLU A 87 -1.82 -6.05 -21.43
CA GLU A 87 -1.75 -5.24 -22.65
C GLU A 87 -0.41 -5.41 -23.38
N ILE A 88 0.70 -5.41 -22.65
CA ILE A 88 2.04 -5.61 -23.22
C ILE A 88 2.17 -7.01 -23.84
N ALA A 89 1.68 -8.05 -23.15
CA ALA A 89 1.74 -9.42 -23.66
C ALA A 89 0.91 -9.60 -24.94
N LEU A 90 -0.27 -8.99 -25.00
CA LEU A 90 -1.13 -9.01 -26.18
C LEU A 90 -0.50 -8.27 -27.37
N ALA A 91 0.10 -7.09 -27.13
CA ALA A 91 0.81 -6.32 -28.14
C ALA A 91 2.04 -7.07 -28.70
N GLN A 92 2.77 -7.79 -27.85
CA GLN A 92 3.88 -8.64 -28.30
C GLN A 92 3.40 -9.83 -29.13
N MET A 93 2.27 -10.44 -28.76
CA MET A 93 1.70 -11.57 -29.49
C MET A 93 1.13 -11.16 -30.86
N SER A 94 0.51 -9.97 -30.96
CA SER A 94 0.04 -9.45 -32.24
C SER A 94 1.21 -9.08 -33.16
N LEU A 95 2.27 -8.47 -32.62
CA LEU A 95 3.48 -8.15 -33.38
C LEU A 95 4.18 -9.41 -33.90
N ARG A 96 4.37 -10.43 -33.05
CA ARG A 96 4.97 -11.72 -33.47
C ARG A 96 4.19 -12.34 -34.63
N ARG A 97 2.85 -12.40 -34.53
CA ARG A 97 2.00 -12.91 -35.61
C ARG A 97 2.11 -12.10 -36.90
N ALA A 98 2.23 -10.78 -36.81
CA ALA A 98 2.40 -9.93 -37.99
C ALA A 98 3.74 -10.17 -38.69
N LEU A 99 4.83 -10.35 -37.93
CA LEU A 99 6.14 -10.67 -38.48
C LEU A 99 6.14 -12.06 -39.11
N ASP A 100 5.66 -13.08 -38.40
CA ASP A 100 5.65 -14.47 -38.89
C ASP A 100 4.83 -14.62 -40.19
N GLY A 101 3.71 -13.91 -40.32
CA GLY A 101 2.86 -13.94 -41.53
C GLY A 101 3.44 -13.24 -42.77
N ASP A 102 4.44 -12.37 -42.61
CA ASP A 102 5.15 -11.73 -43.72
C ASP A 102 6.31 -12.60 -44.25
N TYR A 103 6.83 -13.55 -43.46
CA TYR A 103 7.88 -14.48 -43.90
C TYR A 103 7.34 -15.69 -44.70
N GLU A 104 6.03 -15.97 -44.64
CA GLU A 104 5.38 -17.05 -45.40
C GLU A 104 4.95 -16.63 -46.83
N LYS A 105 5.19 -15.37 -47.24
CA LYS A 105 4.92 -14.85 -48.60
C LYS A 105 6.20 -14.59 -49.38
#